data_AF-H3RJZ1-F1
#
_entry.id   AF-H3RJZ1-F1
#
_cell.length_a   1.000
_cell.length_b   1.000
_cell.length_c   1.000
_cell.angle_alpha   90.00
_cell.angle_beta   90.00
_cell.angle_gamma   90.00
#
_symmetry.space_group_name_H-M   'P 1'
#
loop_
_entity.id
_entity.type
_entity.pdbx_description
1 polymer ?
#
loop_
_entity_poly.entity_id
_entity_poly.type
_entity_poly.pdbx_seq_one_letter_code
_entity_poly.pdbx_strand_id
1 'polypeptide(L)'
;SDFNRRFARPAKYPKNLHRTVSESSPELDDIFAWQTLRTLSKSLTFQYDKILYLVEPTEENSRIAGEKILAFDYPDGTLSFRYGSRTLEYQVFDKLDCISQGRIVDNKRLGAVLKLAQEKQDELEAAGKRERSRHMPKRRAQIQAQLRAINPVLAEPSLFKSSLKK
;
A
#
# COMPACT_ATOMS: atom_id res chain seq x y z
N SER A 1 25.65 -12.48 -2.18
CA SER A 1 26.63 -11.38 -2.02
C SER A 1 27.70 -11.31 -3.13
N ASP A 2 27.85 -12.33 -3.99
CA ASP A 2 28.92 -12.38 -5.01
C ASP A 2 28.73 -11.43 -6.22
N PHE A 3 27.50 -11.04 -6.55
CA PHE A 3 27.20 -10.22 -7.74
C PHE A 3 27.90 -8.85 -7.73
N ASN A 4 27.76 -8.08 -6.66
CA ASN A 4 28.38 -6.75 -6.56
C ASN A 4 29.91 -6.83 -6.62
N ARG A 5 30.51 -7.92 -6.13
CA ARG A 5 31.96 -8.13 -6.15
C ARG A 5 32.50 -8.35 -7.57
N ARG A 6 31.77 -9.06 -8.44
CA ARG A 6 32.18 -9.35 -9.83
C ARG A 6 32.16 -8.12 -10.73
N PHE A 7 31.27 -7.17 -10.46
CA PHE A 7 31.09 -5.97 -11.29
C PHE A 7 31.61 -4.69 -10.63
N ALA A 8 31.99 -4.72 -9.35
CA ALA A 8 32.61 -3.59 -8.70
C ALA A 8 33.94 -3.25 -9.38
N ARG A 9 34.10 -1.98 -9.71
CA ARG A 9 35.39 -1.42 -10.11
C ARG A 9 36.06 -0.81 -8.89
N PRO A 10 37.39 -0.95 -8.73
CA PRO A 10 38.09 -0.26 -7.66
C PRO A 10 37.89 1.24 -7.84
N ALA A 11 37.67 1.94 -6.73
CA ALA A 11 37.56 3.40 -6.76
C ALA A 11 38.88 3.99 -7.27
N LYS A 12 38.80 4.95 -8.20
CA LYS A 12 39.99 5.66 -8.70
C LYS A 12 40.74 6.38 -7.59
N TYR A 13 40.02 6.78 -6.55
CA TYR A 13 40.56 7.41 -5.35
C TYR A 13 40.00 6.70 -4.11
N PRO A 14 40.85 6.21 -3.20
CA PRO A 14 40.41 5.36 -2.08
C PRO A 14 39.79 6.16 -0.92
N LYS A 15 39.94 7.49 -0.89
CA LYS A 15 39.36 8.31 0.19
C LYS A 15 37.87 8.46 -0.02
N ASN A 16 37.10 8.20 1.04
CA ASN A 16 35.68 8.49 1.06
C ASN A 16 35.47 10.02 1.12
N LEU A 17 35.02 10.60 0.01
CA LEU A 17 34.68 12.02 -0.11
C LEU A 17 33.16 12.24 -0.19
N HIS A 18 32.36 11.21 0.11
CA HIS A 18 30.92 11.36 0.12
C HIS A 18 30.48 12.21 1.31
N ARG A 19 29.48 13.07 1.07
CA ARG A 19 28.80 13.78 2.15
C ARG A 19 28.15 12.76 3.07
N THR A 20 28.41 12.87 4.36
CA THR A 20 27.69 12.09 5.37
C THR A 20 26.23 12.54 5.38
N VAL A 21 25.31 11.57 5.39
CA VAL A 21 23.89 11.84 5.62
C VAL A 21 23.76 12.53 6.97
N SER A 22 23.09 13.68 7.01
CA SER A 22 22.86 14.44 8.24
C SER A 22 21.58 14.00 8.95
N GLU A 23 20.65 13.51 8.15
CA GLU A 23 19.31 13.08 8.52
C GLU A 23 19.37 11.72 9.23
N SER A 24 18.47 11.54 10.20
CA SER A 24 18.27 10.25 10.85
C SER A 24 17.57 9.25 9.92
N SER A 25 17.71 7.95 10.19
CA SER A 25 17.01 6.91 9.42
C SER A 25 15.49 7.16 9.26
N PRO A 26 14.72 7.48 10.32
CA PRO A 26 13.27 7.71 10.17
C PRO A 26 12.95 8.97 9.35
N GLU A 27 13.78 10.01 9.43
CA GLU A 27 13.60 11.21 8.58
C GLU A 27 13.83 10.88 7.11
N LEU A 28 14.82 10.04 6.80
CA LEU A 28 15.02 9.55 5.44
C LEU A 28 13.83 8.73 4.95
N ASP A 29 13.27 7.86 5.79
CA ASP A 29 12.10 7.07 5.43
C ASP A 29 10.90 7.98 5.08
N ASP A 30 10.69 9.05 5.84
CA ASP A 30 9.67 10.06 5.57
C ASP A 30 9.94 10.85 4.28
N ILE A 31 11.20 11.18 3.99
CA ILE A 31 11.63 11.88 2.77
C ILE A 31 11.39 11.02 1.53
N PHE A 32 11.64 9.71 1.62
CA PHE A 32 11.46 8.78 0.50
C PHE A 32 10.03 8.24 0.37
N ALA A 33 9.17 8.47 1.37
CA ALA A 33 7.77 8.11 1.30
C ALA A 33 7.00 8.96 0.28
N TRP A 34 5.95 8.38 -0.29
CA TRP A 34 5.03 9.14 -1.12
C TRP A 34 4.10 9.97 -0.24
N GLN A 35 4.18 11.29 -0.38
CA GLN A 35 3.41 12.21 0.46
C GLN A 35 2.20 12.74 -0.31
N THR A 36 1.02 12.74 0.30
CA THR A 36 -0.16 13.35 -0.30
C THR A 36 -1.02 14.07 0.71
N LEU A 37 -1.47 15.27 0.37
CA LEU A 37 -2.35 16.07 1.21
C LEU A 37 -3.80 15.56 1.16
N ARG A 38 -4.43 15.43 2.31
CA ARG A 38 -5.84 15.06 2.46
C ARG A 38 -6.53 16.03 3.40
N THR A 39 -7.82 16.26 3.17
CA THR A 39 -8.63 17.06 4.09
C THR A 39 -9.28 16.12 5.08
N LEU A 40 -9.08 16.37 6.37
CA LEU A 40 -9.78 15.67 7.43
C LEU A 40 -11.20 16.21 7.52
N SER A 41 -12.21 15.34 7.42
CA SER A 41 -13.60 15.79 7.50
C SER A 41 -13.99 16.20 8.92
N LYS A 42 -15.17 16.81 9.06
CA LYS A 42 -15.74 17.17 10.38
C LYS A 42 -16.02 15.96 11.26
N SER A 43 -16.20 14.78 10.68
CA SER A 43 -16.36 13.51 11.40
C SER A 43 -15.04 12.80 11.66
N LEU A 44 -13.90 13.49 11.50
CA LEU A 44 -12.55 12.94 11.66
C LEU A 44 -12.28 11.76 10.72
N THR A 45 -12.84 11.82 9.52
CA THR A 45 -12.62 10.80 8.49
C THR A 45 -11.98 11.38 7.26
N PHE A 46 -11.17 10.59 6.56
CA PHE A 46 -10.65 10.95 5.25
C PHE A 46 -10.49 9.70 4.38
N GLN A 47 -10.49 9.89 3.07
CA GLN A 47 -10.31 8.80 2.13
C GLN A 47 -8.89 8.82 1.55
N TYR A 48 -8.23 7.66 1.58
CA TYR A 48 -6.94 7.47 0.93
C TYR A 48 -6.92 6.12 0.21
N ASP A 49 -6.51 6.13 -1.06
CA ASP A 49 -6.50 4.94 -1.93
C ASP A 49 -7.79 4.08 -1.86
N LYS A 50 -8.95 4.75 -1.99
CA LYS A 50 -10.31 4.19 -1.88
C LYS A 50 -10.72 3.65 -0.50
N ILE A 51 -9.82 3.58 0.48
CA ILE A 51 -10.09 3.16 1.85
C ILE A 51 -10.48 4.38 2.70
N LEU A 52 -11.46 4.21 3.60
CA LEU A 52 -11.85 5.24 4.54
C LEU A 52 -11.08 5.04 5.85
N TYR A 53 -10.43 6.09 6.33
CA TYR A 53 -9.70 6.10 7.60
C TYR A 53 -10.47 6.97 8.59
N LEU A 54 -10.64 6.46 9.80
CA LEU A 54 -11.27 7.14 10.93
C LEU A 54 -10.17 7.52 11.91
N VAL A 55 -9.98 8.80 12.15
CA VAL A 55 -9.04 9.29 13.15
C VAL A 55 -9.72 9.27 14.52
N GLU A 56 -9.00 8.85 15.55
CA GLU A 56 -9.53 8.78 16.91
C GLU A 56 -10.06 10.15 17.39
N PRO A 57 -11.28 10.21 17.96
CA PRO A 57 -11.88 11.46 18.42
C PRO A 57 -11.28 11.92 19.75
N THR A 58 -10.07 12.46 19.68
CA THR A 58 -9.45 13.19 20.80
C THR A 58 -9.80 14.68 20.73
N GLU A 59 -9.66 15.40 21.85
CA GLU A 59 -9.91 16.86 21.87
C GLU A 59 -9.00 17.59 20.87
N GLU A 60 -7.74 17.15 20.76
CA GLU A 60 -6.77 17.71 19.83
C GLU A 60 -7.14 17.43 18.37
N ASN A 61 -7.56 16.19 18.06
CA ASN A 61 -7.98 15.81 16.72
C ASN A 61 -9.27 16.52 16.29
N SER A 62 -10.16 16.80 17.25
CA SER A 62 -11.39 17.55 17.01
C SER A 62 -11.11 19.00 16.57
N ARG A 63 -10.00 19.61 17.03
CA ARG A 63 -9.62 20.98 16.63
C ARG A 63 -9.09 21.06 15.20
N ILE A 64 -8.50 19.98 14.69
CA ILE A 64 -7.99 19.90 13.31
C ILE A 64 -9.04 19.37 12.33
N ALA A 65 -10.29 19.23 12.76
CA ALA A 65 -11.39 18.84 11.89
C ALA A 65 -11.62 19.90 10.80
N GLY A 66 -11.54 19.50 9.54
CA GLY A 66 -11.57 20.41 8.38
C GLY A 66 -10.20 20.83 7.85
N GLU A 67 -9.12 20.54 8.59
CA GLU A 67 -7.77 20.89 8.20
C GLU A 67 -7.14 19.87 7.23
N LYS A 68 -6.02 20.29 6.63
CA LYS A 68 -5.24 19.46 5.71
C LYS A 68 -4.19 18.65 6.49
N ILE A 69 -4.17 17.35 6.27
CA ILE A 69 -3.22 16.38 6.84
C ILE A 69 -2.35 15.78 5.74
N LEU A 70 -1.15 15.32 6.09
CA LEU A 70 -0.23 14.62 5.20
C LEU A 70 -0.39 13.11 5.37
N ALA A 71 -0.62 12.42 4.26
CA ALA A 71 -0.56 10.96 4.16
C ALA A 71 0.79 10.54 3.60
N PHE A 72 1.53 9.75 4.36
CA PHE A 72 2.79 9.12 3.98
C PHE A 72 2.50 7.66 3.59
N ASP A 73 2.88 7.30 2.37
CA ASP A 73 2.86 5.93 1.87
C ASP A 73 4.30 5.46 1.64
N TYR A 74 4.74 4.61 2.57
CA TYR A 74 6.10 4.10 2.60
C TYR A 74 6.28 2.97 1.56
N PRO A 75 7.51 2.66 1.12
CA PRO A 75 7.74 1.59 0.15
C PRO A 75 7.43 0.18 0.65
N ASP A 76 7.46 -0.05 1.97
CA ASP A 76 6.94 -1.26 2.63
C ASP A 76 5.39 -1.30 2.64
N GLY A 77 4.76 -0.17 2.28
CA GLY A 77 3.35 0.20 2.28
C GLY A 77 2.67 0.14 3.63
N THR A 78 3.45 0.42 4.68
CA THR A 78 2.94 1.06 5.88
C THR A 78 2.37 2.43 5.49
N LEU A 79 1.30 2.84 6.16
CA LEU A 79 0.74 4.18 5.99
C LEU A 79 0.91 4.93 7.31
N SER A 80 1.29 6.21 7.23
CA SER A 80 1.29 7.11 8.38
C SER A 80 0.59 8.41 8.00
N PHE A 81 -0.24 8.93 8.91
CA PHE A 81 -0.94 10.19 8.70
C PHE A 81 -0.48 11.19 9.74
N ARG A 82 -0.11 12.39 9.31
CA ARG A 82 0.45 13.41 10.19
C ARG A 82 -0.18 14.77 9.99
N TYR A 83 -0.26 15.52 11.08
CA TYR A 83 -0.61 16.93 11.09
C TYR A 83 0.52 17.71 11.79
N GLY A 84 1.25 18.54 11.03
CA GLY A 84 2.47 19.17 11.52
C GLY A 84 3.52 18.13 11.93
N SER A 85 3.96 18.16 13.18
CA SER A 85 4.91 17.21 13.77
C SER A 85 4.26 15.99 14.43
N ARG A 86 2.92 15.90 14.44
CA ARG A 86 2.18 14.87 15.17
C ARG A 86 1.66 13.79 14.25
N THR A 87 1.79 12.54 14.68
CA THR A 87 1.18 11.38 14.02
C THR A 87 -0.23 11.16 14.55
N LEU A 88 -1.17 10.87 13.65
CA LEU A 88 -2.57 10.62 13.96
C LEU A 88 -2.82 9.12 14.09
N GLU A 89 -3.39 8.71 15.22
CA GLU A 89 -3.93 7.37 15.39
C GLU A 89 -5.21 7.20 14.58
N TYR A 90 -5.33 6.06 13.90
CA TYR A 90 -6.44 5.81 12.98
C TYR A 90 -6.92 4.36 13.02
N GLN A 91 -8.20 4.19 12.69
CA GLN A 91 -8.82 2.92 12.39
C GLN A 91 -9.17 2.84 10.90
N VAL A 92 -8.97 1.67 10.32
CA VAL A 92 -9.29 1.41 8.92
C VAL A 92 -10.73 0.94 8.81
N PHE A 93 -11.54 1.67 8.04
CA PHE A 93 -12.88 1.24 7.69
C PHE A 93 -12.92 0.84 6.22
N ASP A 94 -12.82 -0.46 5.96
CA ASP A 94 -12.99 -0.98 4.62
C ASP A 94 -14.49 -1.09 4.28
N LYS A 95 -14.94 -0.21 3.37
CA LYS A 95 -16.32 -0.25 2.86
C LYS A 95 -16.61 -1.51 2.04
N LEU A 96 -15.59 -2.24 1.59
CA LEU A 96 -15.73 -3.44 0.77
C LEU A 96 -16.04 -4.70 1.59
N ASP A 97 -15.69 -4.73 2.89
CA ASP A 97 -15.87 -5.92 3.73
C ASP A 97 -17.33 -6.15 4.17
N CYS A 98 -18.18 -5.13 4.08
CA CYS A 98 -19.62 -5.27 4.31
C CYS A 98 -20.32 -5.90 3.10
N ILE A 99 -19.94 -7.12 2.72
CA ILE A 99 -20.68 -7.93 1.75
C ILE A 99 -21.93 -8.44 2.46
N SER A 100 -23.09 -7.86 2.15
CA SER A 100 -24.37 -8.46 2.52
C SER A 100 -24.44 -9.85 1.89
N GLN A 101 -24.42 -10.90 2.72
CA GLN A 101 -24.61 -12.26 2.23
C GLN A 101 -25.98 -12.30 1.55
N GLY A 102 -25.95 -12.35 0.21
CA GLY A 102 -27.16 -12.29 -0.59
C GLY A 102 -28.14 -13.40 -0.23
N ARG A 103 -29.42 -13.19 -0.55
CA ARG A 103 -30.46 -14.21 -0.39
C ARG A 103 -30.05 -15.50 -1.09
N ILE A 104 -30.12 -16.64 -0.38
CA ILE A 104 -29.87 -17.97 -0.94
C ILE A 104 -30.85 -18.20 -2.11
N VAL A 105 -30.30 -18.54 -3.27
CA VAL A 105 -31.06 -18.72 -4.51
C VAL A 105 -31.25 -20.20 -4.80
N ASP A 106 -32.45 -20.58 -5.22
CA ASP A 106 -32.73 -21.95 -5.67
C ASP A 106 -31.88 -22.33 -6.88
N ASN A 107 -31.44 -23.59 -6.94
CA ASN A 107 -30.57 -24.11 -8.01
C ASN A 107 -31.12 -23.82 -9.43
N LYS A 108 -32.45 -23.88 -9.62
CA LYS A 108 -33.10 -23.61 -10.91
C LYS A 108 -32.88 -22.18 -11.43
N ARG A 109 -32.63 -21.22 -10.54
CA ARG A 109 -32.44 -19.80 -10.88
C ARG A 109 -30.98 -19.37 -10.77
N LEU A 110 -30.11 -20.24 -10.26
CA LEU A 110 -28.70 -19.96 -10.02
C LEU A 110 -27.99 -19.49 -11.29
N GLY A 111 -28.19 -20.17 -12.42
CA GLY A 111 -27.56 -19.78 -13.69
C GLY A 111 -27.93 -18.37 -14.18
N ALA A 112 -29.21 -17.99 -14.02
CA ALA A 112 -29.66 -16.64 -14.40
C ALA A 112 -29.10 -15.56 -13.45
N VAL A 113 -29.05 -15.85 -12.14
CA VAL A 113 -28.48 -14.92 -11.15
C VAL A 113 -26.97 -14.77 -11.34
N LEU A 114 -26.25 -15.85 -11.64
CA LEU A 114 -24.82 -15.79 -11.95
C LEU A 114 -24.53 -14.98 -13.20
N LYS A 115 -25.34 -15.10 -14.27
CA LYS A 115 -25.21 -14.24 -15.45
C LYS A 115 -25.42 -12.77 -15.11
N LEU A 116 -26.47 -12.45 -14.35
CA LEU A 116 -26.72 -11.08 -13.91
C LEU A 116 -25.57 -10.53 -13.05
N ALA A 117 -25.02 -11.36 -12.16
CA ALA A 117 -23.87 -11.00 -11.33
C ALA A 117 -22.62 -10.74 -12.18
N GLN A 118 -22.38 -11.57 -13.21
CA GLN A 118 -21.29 -11.37 -14.17
C GLN A 118 -21.46 -10.07 -14.97
N GLU A 119 -22.66 -9.81 -15.50
CA GLU A 119 -22.93 -8.55 -16.23
C GLU A 119 -22.70 -7.32 -15.34
N LYS A 120 -23.12 -7.39 -14.06
CA LYS A 120 -22.86 -6.33 -13.08
C LYS A 120 -21.38 -6.20 -12.73
N GLN A 121 -20.66 -7.31 -12.64
CA GLN A 121 -19.22 -7.33 -12.44
C GLN A 121 -18.52 -6.60 -13.59
N ASP A 122 -18.84 -6.97 -14.83
CA ASP A 122 -18.25 -6.43 -16.06
C ASP A 122 -18.56 -4.92 -16.18
N GLU A 123 -19.78 -4.50 -15.84
CA GLU A 123 -20.18 -3.08 -15.81
C GLU A 123 -19.32 -2.27 -14.82
N LEU A 124 -19.08 -2.81 -13.62
CA LEU A 124 -18.28 -2.15 -12.58
C LEU A 124 -16.79 -2.11 -12.94
N GLU A 125 -16.28 -3.14 -13.62
CA GLU A 125 -14.91 -3.20 -14.13
C GLU A 125 -14.70 -2.22 -15.28
N ALA A 126 -15.61 -2.18 -16.26
CA ALA A 126 -15.59 -1.22 -17.35
C ALA A 126 -15.67 0.23 -16.83
N ALA A 127 -16.44 0.47 -15.78
CA ALA A 127 -16.50 1.77 -15.10
C ALA A 127 -15.28 2.08 -14.21
N GLY A 128 -14.29 1.18 -14.09
CA GLY A 128 -13.09 1.37 -13.27
C GLY A 128 -13.38 1.48 -11.75
N LYS A 129 -14.57 1.06 -11.31
CA LYS A 129 -15.01 1.22 -9.92
C LYS A 129 -14.34 0.22 -8.97
N ARG A 130 -13.89 -0.93 -9.50
CA ARG A 130 -13.20 -1.99 -8.72
C ARG A 130 -11.70 -1.81 -8.60
N GLU A 131 -11.05 -1.16 -9.57
CA GLU A 131 -9.59 -0.97 -9.55
C GLU A 131 -9.19 0.12 -8.56
N ARG A 132 -8.05 0.01 -7.86
CA ARG A 132 -7.54 1.14 -7.05
C ARG A 132 -7.22 2.35 -7.91
N SER A 133 -7.07 3.52 -7.27
CA SER A 133 -6.83 4.77 -7.99
C SER A 133 -5.59 4.66 -8.89
N ARG A 134 -5.73 4.94 -10.19
CA ARG A 134 -4.60 4.96 -11.14
C ARG A 134 -3.62 6.12 -10.87
N HIS A 135 -4.03 7.09 -10.06
CA HIS A 135 -3.22 8.24 -9.65
C HIS A 135 -2.41 7.96 -8.38
N MET A 136 -2.60 6.81 -7.73
CA MET A 136 -1.80 6.39 -6.59
C MET A 136 -0.53 5.66 -7.05
N PRO A 137 0.58 5.77 -6.29
CA PRO A 137 1.80 5.02 -6.57
C PRO A 137 1.51 3.52 -6.56
N LYS A 138 2.05 2.80 -7.55
CA LYS A 138 1.92 1.35 -7.62
C LYS A 138 2.84 0.72 -6.58
N ARG A 139 2.28 0.00 -5.62
CA ARG A 139 3.00 -0.70 -4.54
C ARG A 139 3.74 -1.96 -5.03
N ARG A 140 4.60 -1.81 -6.05
CA ARG A 140 5.34 -2.92 -6.67
C ARG A 140 6.32 -3.58 -5.69
N ALA A 141 6.91 -2.79 -4.79
CA ALA A 141 7.82 -3.29 -3.76
C ALA A 141 7.11 -4.25 -2.79
N GLN A 142 5.87 -3.93 -2.38
CA GLN A 142 5.03 -4.82 -1.57
C GLN A 142 4.67 -6.11 -2.27
N ILE A 143 4.25 -6.03 -3.55
CA ILE A 143 3.94 -7.22 -4.34
C ILE A 143 5.17 -8.13 -4.41
N GLN A 144 6.36 -7.57 -4.63
CA GLN A 144 7.59 -8.35 -4.60
C GLN A 144 7.90 -8.94 -3.22
N ALA A 145 7.68 -8.20 -2.12
CA ALA A 145 7.88 -8.72 -0.77
C ALA A 145 6.89 -9.86 -0.41
N GLN A 146 5.62 -9.72 -0.76
CA GLN A 146 4.61 -10.78 -0.60
C GLN A 146 4.92 -11.99 -1.49
N LEU A 147 5.33 -11.77 -2.74
CA LEU A 147 5.75 -12.85 -3.64
C LEU A 147 7.00 -13.57 -3.12
N ARG A 148 7.92 -12.87 -2.44
CA ARG A 148 9.05 -13.50 -1.73
C ARG A 148 8.59 -14.33 -0.52
N ALA A 149 7.58 -13.88 0.21
CA ALA A 149 7.01 -14.63 1.33
C ALA A 149 6.24 -15.89 0.87
N ILE A 150 5.53 -15.81 -0.27
CA ILE A 150 4.76 -16.91 -0.84
C ILE A 150 5.69 -17.91 -1.56
N ASN A 151 6.72 -17.41 -2.24
CA ASN A 151 7.67 -18.24 -2.95
C ASN A 151 9.09 -18.11 -2.35
N PRO A 152 9.55 -19.10 -1.55
CA PRO A 152 10.85 -19.04 -0.90
C PRO A 152 12.02 -18.98 -1.91
N VAL A 153 11.81 -19.42 -3.15
CA VAL A 153 12.79 -19.31 -4.26
C VAL A 153 13.11 -17.86 -4.61
N LEU A 154 12.15 -16.95 -4.43
CA LEU A 154 12.34 -15.52 -4.69
C LEU A 154 12.95 -14.79 -3.49
N ALA A 155 12.81 -15.33 -2.27
CA ALA A 155 13.42 -14.80 -1.05
C ALA A 155 14.92 -15.13 -0.98
N GLU A 156 15.29 -16.38 -1.29
CA GLU A 156 16.69 -16.84 -1.31
C GLU A 156 16.99 -17.61 -2.61
N PRO A 157 17.32 -16.90 -3.71
CA PRO A 157 17.58 -17.51 -5.01
C PRO A 157 18.70 -18.57 -5.00
N SER A 158 19.61 -18.49 -4.02
CA SER A 158 20.72 -19.41 -3.82
C SER A 158 20.31 -20.78 -3.26
N LEU A 159 19.13 -20.91 -2.64
CA LEU A 159 18.63 -22.19 -2.11
C LEU A 159 17.89 -23.01 -3.17
N PHE A 160 17.49 -22.39 -4.27
CA PHE A 160 16.77 -23.08 -5.33
C PHE A 160 17.70 -24.00 -6.13
N LYS A 161 17.63 -25.29 -5.84
CA LYS A 161 18.19 -26.33 -6.70
C LYS A 161 17.10 -26.78 -7.66
N SER A 162 17.24 -26.43 -8.95
CA SER A 162 16.36 -26.96 -9.98
C SER A 162 16.55 -28.48 -10.03
N SER A 163 15.46 -29.24 -9.86
CA SER A 163 15.46 -30.68 -10.13
C SER A 163 15.45 -30.89 -11.65
N LEU A 164 16.55 -30.60 -12.32
CA LEU A 164 16.79 -31.10 -13.67
C LEU A 164 17.21 -32.56 -13.54
N LYS A 165 16.21 -33.45 -13.53
CA LYS A 165 16.41 -34.85 -13.90
C LYS A 165 16.19 -34.97 -15.40
N LYS A 166 17.26 -35.26 -16.13
CA LYS A 166 17.25 -36.19 -17.27
C LYS A 166 18.56 -36.97 -17.22
#